data_AF-A0A6A3I2E6-F1
#
_entry.id   AF-A0A6A3I2E6-F1
#
_cell.length_a   1.000
_cell.length_b   1.000
_cell.length_c   1.000
_cell.angle_alpha   90.00
_cell.angle_beta   90.00
_cell.angle_gamma   90.00
#
_symmetry.space_group_name_H-M   'P 1'
#
loop_
_entity.id
_entity.type
_entity.pdbx_description
1 polymer ?
#
loop_
_entity_poly.entity_id
_entity_poly.type
_entity_poly.pdbx_seq_one_letter_code
_entity_poly.pdbx_strand_id
1 'polypeptide(L)'
;CPVRQFRALDGFLNGHRAVLYEVLHQDILFPGRFILYGEWVAATHSIAYSRLRSLFYAFDLFDRETGDFWDRSSLAELLAISAASCDDNCAIQLVPKLWEGRVLPPRDDLIAMAQHRPSQFYDGPVEGIYVKWERHGRVKERSKIVRSDFLAGDAHWSQRPEGIRFNSMLKLNSNES
;
A
#
# COMPACT_ATOMS: atom_id res chain seq x y z
N CYS A 1 10.26 20.78 -12.28
CA CYS A 1 8.87 20.32 -12.10
C CYS A 1 8.89 18.93 -11.48
N PRO A 2 8.15 18.65 -10.40
CA PRO A 2 7.94 17.28 -9.94
C PRO A 2 7.42 16.44 -11.11
N VAL A 3 7.88 15.19 -11.22
CA VAL A 3 7.36 14.23 -12.21
C VAL A 3 5.83 14.23 -12.07
N ARG A 4 5.08 14.41 -13.16
CA ARG A 4 3.62 14.67 -13.17
C ARG A 4 2.81 13.70 -12.26
N GLN A 5 3.30 12.48 -12.01
CA GLN A 5 2.72 11.50 -11.10
C GLN A 5 2.58 11.96 -9.63
N PHE A 6 3.43 12.90 -9.17
CA PHE A 6 3.44 13.39 -7.78
C PHE A 6 2.66 14.69 -7.61
N ARG A 7 1.88 15.12 -8.60
CA ARG A 7 1.09 16.34 -8.51
C ARG A 7 0.13 16.35 -7.31
N ALA A 8 -0.39 15.19 -6.92
CA ALA A 8 -1.29 15.04 -5.78
C ALA A 8 -0.56 14.78 -4.44
N LEU A 9 0.78 14.68 -4.45
CA LEU A 9 1.55 14.30 -3.27
C LEU A 9 1.42 15.34 -2.17
N ASP A 10 1.55 16.63 -2.47
CA ASP A 10 1.44 17.70 -1.45
C ASP A 10 0.06 17.70 -0.78
N GLY A 11 -1.01 17.54 -1.57
CA GLY A 11 -2.37 17.43 -1.06
C GLY A 11 -2.56 16.21 -0.14
N PHE A 12 -2.01 15.06 -0.54
CA PHE A 12 -1.99 13.85 0.28
C PHE A 12 -1.21 14.07 1.58
N LEU A 13 0.03 14.56 1.51
CA LEU A 13 0.87 14.79 2.69
C LEU A 13 0.20 15.75 3.68
N ASN A 14 -0.46 16.80 3.19
CA ASN A 14 -1.19 17.73 4.03
C ASN A 14 -2.43 17.08 4.68
N GLY A 15 -3.21 16.31 3.91
CA GLY A 15 -4.40 15.62 4.41
C GLY A 15 -4.08 14.53 5.44
N HIS A 16 -2.94 13.84 5.27
CA HIS A 16 -2.52 12.72 6.14
C HIS A 16 -1.46 13.13 7.17
N ARG A 17 -1.19 14.43 7.33
CA ARG A 17 -0.06 14.95 8.12
C ARG A 17 -0.06 14.40 9.55
N ALA A 18 -1.17 14.51 10.26
CA ALA A 18 -1.27 14.08 11.66
C ALA A 18 -0.89 12.60 11.82
N VAL A 19 -1.52 11.72 11.02
CA VAL A 19 -1.23 10.28 11.01
C VAL A 19 0.22 9.99 10.63
N LEU A 20 0.76 10.66 9.60
CA LEU A 20 2.16 10.48 9.19
C LEU A 20 3.14 10.89 10.29
N TYR A 21 2.86 11.97 11.03
CA TYR A 21 3.70 12.38 12.16
C TYR A 21 3.68 11.34 13.27
N GLU A 22 2.50 10.87 13.68
CA GLU A 22 2.40 9.81 14.69
C GLU A 22 3.18 8.57 14.26
N VAL A 23 3.01 8.09 13.02
CA VAL A 23 3.69 6.89 12.52
C VAL A 23 5.21 7.06 12.40
N LEU A 24 5.69 8.19 11.86
CA LEU A 24 7.10 8.39 11.51
C LEU A 24 7.93 8.96 12.67
N HIS A 25 7.27 9.51 13.70
CA HIS A 25 7.91 10.19 14.83
C HIS A 25 7.71 9.46 16.17
N GLN A 26 7.56 8.13 16.11
CA GLN A 26 7.48 7.24 17.28
C GLN A 26 8.69 7.35 18.21
N ASP A 27 9.83 7.81 17.70
CA ASP A 27 11.05 8.05 18.47
C ASP A 27 11.45 9.53 18.38
N ILE A 28 11.16 10.27 19.46
CA ILE A 28 11.41 11.72 19.56
C ILE A 28 12.92 12.02 19.56
N LEU A 29 13.75 11.07 20.02
CA LEU A 29 15.20 11.25 20.10
C LEU A 29 15.89 10.96 18.77
N PHE A 30 15.28 10.11 17.93
CA PHE A 30 15.82 9.74 16.62
C PHE A 30 14.83 10.01 15.47
N PRO A 31 14.61 11.29 15.10
CA PRO A 31 13.82 11.66 13.94
C PRO A 31 14.25 10.91 12.68
N GLY A 32 13.29 10.31 11.97
CA GLY A 32 13.55 9.56 10.75
C GLY A 32 14.06 8.13 10.98
N ARG A 33 13.97 7.60 12.20
CA ARG A 33 14.17 6.17 12.48
C ARG A 33 13.24 5.28 11.66
N PHE A 34 11.98 5.67 11.50
CA PHE A 34 10.97 4.88 10.82
C PHE A 34 10.77 5.32 9.36
N ILE A 35 10.64 4.34 8.46
CA ILE A 35 10.30 4.56 7.05
C ILE A 35 9.04 3.77 6.72
N LEU A 36 7.97 4.47 6.35
CA LEU A 36 6.73 3.87 5.88
C LEU A 36 6.80 3.63 4.37
N TYR A 37 6.62 2.39 3.96
CA TYR A 37 6.55 1.96 2.57
C TYR A 37 5.10 1.70 2.16
N GLY A 38 4.77 2.08 0.93
CA GLY A 38 3.46 1.85 0.35
C GLY A 38 3.45 2.05 -1.16
N GLU A 39 2.33 1.68 -1.77
CA GLU A 39 2.09 1.86 -3.20
C GLU A 39 1.41 3.20 -3.46
N TRP A 40 2.01 4.03 -4.31
CA TRP A 40 1.43 5.30 -4.75
C TRP A 40 0.61 5.07 -6.03
N VAL A 41 -0.70 4.99 -5.86
CA VAL A 41 -1.65 4.62 -6.93
C VAL A 41 -2.32 5.83 -7.58
N ALA A 42 -1.76 7.04 -7.45
CA ALA A 42 -2.37 8.24 -8.05
C ALA A 42 -2.29 8.26 -9.58
N ALA A 43 -1.28 7.62 -10.17
CA ALA A 43 -1.14 7.45 -11.61
C ALA A 43 -1.48 6.01 -12.01
N THR A 44 -2.18 5.85 -13.13
CA THR A 44 -2.42 4.54 -13.75
C THR A 44 -1.11 4.05 -14.38
N HIS A 45 -0.47 3.04 -13.78
CA HIS A 45 0.79 2.48 -14.30
C HIS A 45 0.56 1.46 -15.41
N SER A 46 -0.27 0.44 -15.14
CA SER A 46 -0.63 -0.62 -16.12
C SER A 46 -2.12 -0.95 -16.11
N ILE A 47 -2.79 -0.82 -14.95
CA ILE A 47 -4.21 -1.11 -14.75
C ILE A 47 -4.90 0.13 -14.19
N ALA A 48 -6.01 0.53 -14.81
CA ALA A 48 -6.85 1.60 -14.30
C ALA A 48 -7.63 1.11 -13.08
N TYR A 49 -7.28 1.62 -11.89
CA TYR A 49 -8.02 1.31 -10.68
C TYR A 49 -9.30 2.15 -10.62
N SER A 50 -10.44 1.48 -10.46
CA SER A 50 -11.76 2.11 -10.45
C SER A 50 -12.38 2.20 -9.05
N ARG A 51 -11.78 1.56 -8.04
CA ARG A 51 -12.31 1.45 -6.68
C ARG A 51 -11.32 1.83 -5.57
N LEU A 52 -10.47 2.83 -5.83
CA LEU A 52 -9.52 3.32 -4.84
C LEU A 52 -10.22 4.15 -3.76
N ARG A 53 -9.81 3.97 -2.51
CA ARG A 53 -10.25 4.77 -1.35
C ARG A 53 -9.16 5.72 -0.84
N SER A 54 -7.93 5.57 -1.35
CA SER A 54 -6.76 6.38 -1.03
C SER A 54 -5.84 6.43 -2.24
N LEU A 55 -4.97 7.44 -2.31
CA LEU A 55 -3.88 7.51 -3.29
C LEU A 55 -2.62 6.74 -2.85
N PHE A 56 -2.57 6.32 -1.59
CA PHE A 56 -1.45 5.59 -1.00
C PHE A 56 -1.95 4.42 -0.15
N TYR A 57 -1.35 3.26 -0.37
CA TYR A 57 -1.62 2.05 0.41
C TYR A 57 -0.34 1.55 1.06
N ALA A 58 -0.24 1.66 2.38
CA ALA A 58 0.90 1.18 3.15
C ALA A 58 0.99 -0.35 3.13
N PHE A 59 2.21 -0.89 3.11
CA PHE A 59 2.42 -2.34 3.22
C PHE A 59 3.53 -2.73 4.20
N ASP A 60 4.51 -1.86 4.47
CA ASP A 60 5.63 -2.15 5.35
C ASP A 60 6.07 -0.90 6.13
N LEU A 61 6.58 -1.11 7.33
CA LEU A 61 7.24 -0.09 8.14
C LEU A 61 8.61 -0.61 8.55
N PHE A 62 9.65 0.13 8.20
CA PHE A 62 11.03 -0.23 8.48
C PHE A 62 11.56 0.57 9.65
N ASP A 63 12.15 -0.13 10.62
CA ASP A 63 12.86 0.46 11.74
C ASP A 63 14.36 0.45 11.43
N ARG A 64 14.93 1.64 11.18
CA ARG A 64 16.35 1.78 10.83
C ARG A 64 17.29 1.47 12.00
N GLU A 65 16.81 1.55 13.25
CA GLU A 65 17.65 1.24 14.41
C GLU A 65 17.89 -0.28 14.49
N THR A 66 16.82 -1.08 14.37
CA THR A 66 16.94 -2.54 14.45
C THR A 66 17.30 -3.17 13.11
N GLY A 67 17.06 -2.47 11.99
CA GLY A 67 17.23 -3.01 10.65
C GLY A 67 16.14 -4.01 10.24
N ASP A 68 14.99 -4.00 10.93
CA ASP A 68 13.88 -4.93 10.67
C ASP A 68 12.62 -4.20 10.20
N PHE A 69 11.83 -4.90 9.40
CA PHE A 69 10.44 -4.51 9.15
C PHE A 69 9.55 -4.98 10.30
N TRP A 70 8.61 -4.13 10.70
CA TRP A 70 7.54 -4.50 11.63
C TRP A 70 6.58 -5.48 10.95
N ASP A 71 6.03 -6.40 11.74
CA ASP A 71 4.98 -7.28 11.24
C ASP A 71 3.71 -6.50 10.89
N ARG A 72 2.83 -7.15 10.12
CA ARG A 72 1.62 -6.52 9.63
C ARG A 72 0.68 -6.11 10.77
N SER A 73 0.58 -6.90 11.84
CA SER A 73 -0.29 -6.59 12.97
C SER A 73 0.13 -5.32 13.69
N SER A 74 1.42 -5.18 14.03
CA SER A 74 1.95 -4.00 14.69
C SER A 74 1.80 -2.75 13.82
N LEU A 75 2.01 -2.86 12.51
CA LEU A 75 1.77 -1.74 11.60
C LEU A 75 0.27 -1.37 11.54
N ALA A 76 -0.63 -2.36 11.46
CA ALA A 76 -2.06 -2.12 11.42
C ALA A 76 -2.58 -1.43 12.69
N GLU A 77 -2.10 -1.88 13.85
CA GLU A 77 -2.42 -1.28 15.15
C GLU A 77 -1.90 0.16 15.23
N LEU A 78 -0.64 0.40 14.85
CA LEU A 78 -0.07 1.75 14.83
C LEU A 78 -0.88 2.70 13.95
N LEU A 79 -1.25 2.27 12.73
CA LEU A 79 -2.05 3.08 11.81
C LEU A 79 -3.45 3.35 12.37
N ALA A 80 -4.08 2.37 13.01
CA ALA A 80 -5.40 2.53 13.61
C ALA A 80 -5.37 3.53 14.79
N ILE A 81 -4.38 3.41 15.68
CA ILE A 81 -4.22 4.33 16.81
C ILE A 81 -3.89 5.74 16.32
N SER A 82 -2.98 5.86 15.34
CA SER A 82 -2.59 7.15 14.76
C SER A 82 -3.76 7.87 14.08
N ALA A 83 -4.73 7.11 13.57
CA ALA A 83 -5.94 7.64 12.93
C ALA A 83 -7.14 7.80 13.88
N ALA A 84 -7.02 7.46 15.17
CA ALA A 84 -8.16 7.44 16.09
C ALA A 84 -8.79 8.83 16.35
N SER A 85 -8.01 9.90 16.21
CA SER A 85 -8.43 11.29 16.43
C SER A 85 -8.72 12.05 15.12
N CYS A 86 -8.77 11.32 14.02
CA CYS A 86 -8.69 11.82 12.65
C CYS A 86 -9.99 11.49 11.91
N ASP A 87 -10.48 12.40 11.07
CA ASP A 87 -11.64 12.11 10.20
C ASP A 87 -11.28 10.95 9.24
N ASP A 88 -12.26 10.15 8.81
CA ASP A 88 -12.05 8.96 7.97
C ASP A 88 -11.15 9.20 6.73
N ASN A 89 -11.15 10.43 6.21
CA ASN A 89 -10.40 10.82 5.02
C ASN A 89 -8.87 10.96 5.24
N CYS A 90 -8.39 11.00 6.49
CA CYS A 90 -6.95 11.12 6.77
C CYS A 90 -6.30 9.84 7.29
N ALA A 91 -7.07 8.76 7.45
CA ALA A 91 -6.53 7.43 7.74
C ALA A 91 -5.69 6.89 6.56
N ILE A 92 -4.49 6.39 6.84
CA ILE A 92 -3.65 5.71 5.84
C ILE A 92 -4.12 4.26 5.71
N GLN A 93 -4.50 3.87 4.49
CA GLN A 93 -5.01 2.54 4.20
C GLN A 93 -3.86 1.52 4.06
N LEU A 94 -4.07 0.30 4.54
CA LEU A 94 -3.17 -0.82 4.27
C LEU A 94 -3.54 -1.53 2.97
N VAL A 95 -2.55 -2.10 2.29
CA VAL A 95 -2.82 -3.06 1.21
C VAL A 95 -3.69 -4.22 1.74
N PRO A 96 -4.66 -4.75 0.98
CA PRO A 96 -5.59 -5.74 1.49
C PRO A 96 -4.89 -7.04 1.89
N LYS A 97 -5.29 -7.62 3.03
CA LYS A 97 -4.82 -8.95 3.44
C LYS A 97 -5.61 -10.00 2.66
N LEU A 98 -4.93 -10.81 1.86
CA LEU A 98 -5.57 -11.87 1.08
C LEU A 98 -5.72 -13.17 1.89
N TRP A 99 -4.71 -13.49 2.71
CA TRP A 99 -4.62 -14.72 3.47
C TRP A 99 -3.65 -14.55 4.66
N GLU A 100 -3.85 -15.35 5.71
CA GLU A 100 -2.97 -15.47 6.88
C GLU A 100 -3.02 -16.90 7.41
N GLY A 101 -1.89 -17.42 7.89
CA GLY A 101 -1.82 -18.73 8.52
C GLY A 101 -0.41 -19.09 8.99
N ARG A 102 -0.30 -20.22 9.70
CA ARG A 102 0.96 -20.69 10.31
C ARG A 102 1.84 -21.49 9.36
N VAL A 103 1.28 -22.00 8.26
CA VAL A 103 1.97 -22.82 7.26
C VAL A 103 1.74 -22.17 5.91
N LEU A 104 2.83 -21.88 5.19
CA LEU A 104 2.74 -21.30 3.86
C LEU A 104 1.93 -22.23 2.93
N PRO A 105 0.94 -21.72 2.18
CA PRO A 105 0.25 -22.52 1.18
C PRO A 105 1.26 -23.11 0.18
N PRO A 106 0.98 -24.31 -0.35
CA PRO A 106 1.76 -24.87 -1.45
C PRO A 106 1.95 -23.88 -2.59
N ARG A 107 3.06 -24.02 -3.31
CA ARG A 107 3.42 -23.12 -4.41
C ARG A 107 2.29 -22.97 -5.44
N ASP A 108 1.64 -24.06 -5.80
CA ASP A 108 0.61 -24.05 -6.83
C ASP A 108 -0.66 -23.31 -6.37
N ASP A 109 -0.99 -23.40 -5.08
CA ASP A 109 -2.08 -22.61 -4.48
C ASP A 109 -1.75 -21.12 -4.51
N LEU A 110 -0.50 -20.74 -4.20
CA LEU A 110 -0.08 -19.35 -4.27
C LEU A 110 -0.13 -18.79 -5.71
N ILE A 111 0.23 -19.60 -6.69
CA ILE A 111 0.12 -19.24 -8.12
C ILE A 111 -1.35 -19.09 -8.51
N ALA A 112 -2.19 -20.05 -8.13
CA ALA A 112 -3.61 -20.00 -8.40
C ALA A 112 -4.28 -18.77 -7.74
N MET A 113 -3.87 -18.42 -6.52
CA MET A 113 -4.30 -17.18 -5.88
C MET A 113 -3.86 -15.95 -6.69
N ALA A 114 -2.61 -15.88 -7.16
CA ALA A 114 -2.13 -14.74 -7.95
C ALA A 114 -2.85 -14.60 -9.30
N GLN A 115 -3.25 -15.72 -9.92
CA GLN A 115 -3.91 -15.74 -11.22
C GLN A 115 -5.42 -15.46 -11.16
N HIS A 116 -6.10 -15.96 -10.12
CA HIS A 116 -7.57 -16.00 -10.12
C HIS A 116 -8.23 -15.16 -9.04
N ARG A 117 -7.49 -14.70 -8.02
CA ARG A 117 -8.07 -13.92 -6.92
C ARG A 117 -8.55 -12.56 -7.44
N PRO A 118 -9.83 -12.19 -7.29
CA PRO A 118 -10.32 -10.88 -7.71
C PRO A 118 -9.64 -9.74 -6.94
N SER A 119 -9.29 -8.67 -7.65
CA SER A 119 -8.76 -7.44 -7.07
C SER A 119 -9.85 -6.64 -6.37
N GLN A 120 -9.51 -6.03 -5.24
CA GLN A 120 -10.42 -5.08 -4.57
C GLN A 120 -10.50 -3.74 -5.31
N PHE A 121 -9.48 -3.41 -6.13
CA PHE A 121 -9.28 -2.08 -6.69
C PHE A 121 -9.78 -1.89 -8.13
N TYR A 122 -10.04 -2.98 -8.86
CA TYR A 122 -10.54 -2.93 -10.24
C TYR A 122 -11.22 -4.25 -10.65
N ASP A 123 -11.92 -4.26 -11.78
CA ASP A 123 -12.58 -5.47 -12.30
C ASP A 123 -11.59 -6.39 -13.03
N GLY A 124 -10.97 -7.31 -12.27
CA GLY A 124 -10.00 -8.27 -12.75
C GLY A 124 -9.22 -8.93 -11.59
N PRO A 125 -8.27 -9.83 -11.87
CA PRO A 125 -7.52 -10.51 -10.82
C PRO A 125 -6.50 -9.58 -10.12
N VAL A 126 -5.89 -10.01 -9.01
CA VAL A 126 -4.77 -9.30 -8.36
C VAL A 126 -3.51 -9.37 -9.21
N GLU A 127 -2.70 -8.31 -9.28
CA GLU A 127 -1.46 -8.28 -10.11
C GLU A 127 -0.43 -9.33 -9.66
N GLY A 128 -0.40 -9.54 -8.35
CA GLY A 128 0.43 -10.53 -7.71
C GLY A 128 0.14 -10.56 -6.22
N ILE A 129 0.93 -11.35 -5.52
CA ILE A 129 0.84 -11.54 -4.08
C ILE A 129 2.18 -11.19 -3.47
N TYR A 130 2.14 -10.39 -2.41
CA TYR A 130 3.27 -10.14 -1.53
C TYR A 130 3.12 -10.99 -0.28
N VAL A 131 4.11 -11.85 -0.03
CA VAL A 131 4.12 -12.78 1.10
C VAL A 131 5.13 -12.31 2.12
N LYS A 132 4.72 -12.28 3.39
CA LYS A 132 5.59 -12.00 4.54
C LYS A 132 5.57 -13.18 5.50
N TRP A 133 6.76 -13.65 5.87
CA TRP A 133 6.93 -14.56 6.98
C TRP A 133 7.30 -13.76 8.23
N GLU A 134 6.41 -13.77 9.22
CA GLU A 134 6.47 -12.89 10.38
C GLU A 134 6.69 -13.69 11.66
N ARG A 135 7.54 -13.17 12.55
CA ARG A 135 7.85 -13.81 13.83
C ARG A 135 8.29 -12.76 14.86
N HIS A 136 7.71 -12.80 16.06
CA HIS A 136 8.05 -11.92 17.19
C HIS A 136 7.97 -10.43 16.84
N GLY A 137 6.85 -9.96 16.26
CA GLY A 137 6.68 -8.54 15.97
C GLY A 137 7.35 -8.06 14.67
N ARG A 138 8.08 -8.94 13.97
CA ARG A 138 8.99 -8.56 12.88
C ARG A 138 8.83 -9.46 11.66
N VAL A 139 9.08 -8.92 10.48
CA VAL A 139 9.17 -9.68 9.22
C VAL A 139 10.55 -10.30 9.10
N LYS A 140 10.61 -11.60 8.83
CA LYS A 140 11.87 -12.35 8.66
C LYS A 140 12.17 -12.67 7.21
N GLU A 141 11.15 -12.99 6.43
CA GLU A 141 11.30 -13.26 5.00
C GLU A 141 10.17 -12.62 4.23
N ARG A 142 10.46 -12.25 2.98
CA ARG A 142 9.52 -11.59 2.07
C ARG A 142 9.70 -12.17 0.68
N SER A 143 8.60 -12.44 0.00
CA SER A 143 8.61 -12.93 -1.37
C SER A 143 7.45 -12.30 -2.15
N LYS A 144 7.56 -12.28 -3.46
CA LYS A 144 6.49 -11.85 -4.35
C LYS A 144 6.23 -12.89 -5.42
N ILE A 145 4.98 -13.08 -5.75
CA ILE A 145 4.52 -13.95 -6.82
C ILE A 145 3.72 -13.06 -7.75
N VAL A 146 4.22 -12.89 -8.96
CA VAL A 146 3.59 -12.06 -9.99
C VAL A 146 2.92 -13.01 -10.97
N ARG A 147 1.70 -12.72 -11.40
CA ARG A 147 1.02 -13.56 -12.38
C ARG A 147 1.81 -13.56 -13.70
N SER A 148 1.76 -14.67 -14.42
CA SER A 148 2.56 -14.90 -15.63
C SER A 148 2.19 -13.98 -16.81
N ASP A 149 0.95 -13.54 -16.89
CA ASP A 149 0.38 -12.65 -17.90
C ASP A 149 0.51 -11.16 -17.53
N PHE A 150 1.01 -10.85 -16.33
CA PHE A 150 1.26 -9.48 -15.92
C PHE A 150 2.60 -9.01 -16.48
N LEU A 151 2.51 -8.28 -17.59
CA LEU A 151 3.60 -7.42 -18.03
C LEU A 151 3.72 -6.29 -17.01
N ALA A 152 4.85 -6.27 -16.28
CA ALA A 152 5.23 -5.16 -15.41
C ALA A 152 5.59 -3.94 -16.27
N GLY A 153 4.60 -3.36 -16.96
CA GLY A 153 4.71 -2.16 -17.78
C GLY A 153 6.01 -2.09 -18.59
N ASP A 154 6.17 -2.95 -19.59
CA ASP A 154 7.25 -2.78 -20.56
C ASP A 154 7.10 -1.39 -21.23
N ALA A 155 8.20 -0.63 -21.16
CA ALA A 155 8.34 0.80 -21.50
C ALA A 155 7.67 1.78 -20.51
N HIS A 156 8.52 2.58 -19.86
CA HIS A 156 8.23 3.82 -19.13
C HIS A 156 6.78 4.32 -19.33
N TRP A 157 5.85 3.94 -18.44
CA TRP A 157 4.48 4.45 -18.44
C TRP A 157 4.43 5.99 -18.39
N SER A 158 5.51 6.63 -17.93
CA SER A 158 5.75 8.07 -17.95
C SER A 158 6.04 8.67 -19.34
N GLN A 159 6.17 7.87 -20.39
CA GLN A 159 6.51 8.26 -21.76
C GLN A 159 5.41 7.91 -22.79
N ARG A 160 4.21 7.50 -22.35
CA ARG A 160 3.10 7.23 -23.29
C ARG A 160 2.74 8.50 -24.09
N PRO A 161 2.47 8.40 -25.41
CA PRO A 161 2.06 9.54 -26.25
C PRO A 161 0.79 10.25 -25.74
N GLU A 162 -0.07 9.49 -25.06
CA GLU A 162 -1.34 9.93 -24.47
C GLU A 162 -1.19 10.66 -23.12
N GLY A 163 0.03 10.69 -22.55
CA GLY A 163 0.30 11.24 -21.23
C GLY A 163 -0.06 10.30 -20.06
N ILE A 164 0.21 10.75 -18.82
CA ILE A 164 -0.11 10.01 -17.60
C ILE A 164 -1.61 10.12 -17.33
N ARG A 165 -2.31 8.98 -17.26
CA ARG A 165 -3.68 8.90 -16.74
C ARG A 165 -3.63 8.83 -15.22
N PHE A 166 -4.51 9.58 -14.56
CA PHE A 166 -4.63 9.59 -13.10
C PHE A 166 -5.83 8.76 -12.68
N ASN A 167 -5.67 7.98 -11.62
CA ASN A 167 -6.80 7.23 -11.05
C ASN A 167 -7.71 8.18 -10.26
N SER A 168 -9.01 7.92 -10.28
CA SER A 168 -9.99 8.61 -9.45
C SER A 168 -10.28 7.80 -8.18
N MET A 169 -10.28 8.44 -7.02
CA MET A 169 -10.77 7.83 -5.79
C MET A 169 -12.30 7.80 -5.79
N LEU A 170 -12.88 6.76 -5.19
CA LEU A 170 -14.29 6.74 -4.82
C LEU A 170 -14.53 7.89 -3.83
N LYS A 171 -15.53 8.72 -4.12
CA LYS A 171 -16.03 9.65 -3.10
C LYS A 171 -16.69 8.80 -2.02
N LEU A 172 -16.23 8.91 -0.78
CA LEU A 172 -17.03 8.47 0.36
C LEU A 172 -18.31 9.28 0.31
N ASN A 173 -19.45 8.62 0.13
CA ASN A 173 -20.73 9.27 0.26
C ASN A 173 -20.87 9.70 1.71
N SER A 174 -20.68 11.00 1.97
CA SER A 174 -21.21 11.65 3.16
C SER A 174 -22.73 11.61 3.03
N ASN A 175 -23.35 10.53 3.51
CA ASN A 175 -24.74 10.41 3.96
C ASN A 175 -25.10 8.93 4.07
N GLU A 176 -25.17 8.42 5.29
CA GLU A 176 -26.40 7.78 5.78
C GLU A 176 -26.41 7.94 7.32
N SER A 177 -27.47 8.60 7.77
CA SER A 177 -27.75 9.07 9.13
C SER A 177 -28.13 7.94 10.09
#